data_AF-A0A9C7LB87-F1
#
_entry.id   AF-A0A9C7LB87-F1
#
_cell.length_a   1.000
_cell.length_b   1.000
_cell.length_c   1.000
_cell.angle_alpha   90.00
_cell.angle_beta   90.00
_cell.angle_gamma   90.00
#
_symmetry.space_group_name_H-M   'P 1'
#
loop_
_entity.id
_entity.type
_entity.pdbx_description
1 polymer ?
#
loop_
_entity_poly.entity_id
_entity_poly.type
_entity_poly.pdbx_seq_one_letter_code
_entity_poly.pdbx_strand_id
1 'polypeptide(L)'
;MYRPNAKIEKLFVDLEKSQIWDKVKRLFQKYKKKWNGPDIPIYIFPIGSSGGIFQSPQTKSGLSFPDKLFLFLSDIGDELEIEALFIHEYHHICRLNGLKKSINEYTLLDSLIMEGLAEDAVHEILGSKYLAEWSKMLSEENFNFYMEKFLQNNLTLKKGTRKHDQLLFGRGLLPNMLGYTCGYHIVRSFRLKNSYTTKESFTLDSENFTNFDN
;
A
#
# COMPACT_ATOMS: atom_id res chain seq x y z
N MET A 1 17.97 -18.30 -20.29
CA MET A 1 18.40 -16.91 -20.03
C MET A 1 17.27 -16.00 -20.46
N TYR A 2 16.65 -15.24 -19.54
CA TYR A 2 15.59 -14.30 -19.91
C TYR A 2 16.18 -13.24 -20.83
N ARG A 3 15.61 -13.06 -22.03
CA ARG A 3 16.00 -12.01 -22.97
C ARG A 3 14.91 -10.92 -22.97
N PRO A 4 15.27 -9.63 -22.86
CA PRO A 4 14.29 -8.57 -23.03
C PRO A 4 13.69 -8.68 -24.43
N ASN A 5 12.37 -8.58 -24.53
CA ASN A 5 11.69 -8.45 -25.82
C ASN A 5 11.67 -6.97 -26.23
N ALA A 6 11.48 -6.69 -27.53
CA ALA A 6 11.49 -5.33 -28.06
C ALA A 6 10.48 -4.38 -27.38
N LYS A 7 9.40 -4.92 -26.79
CA LYS A 7 8.41 -4.10 -26.06
C LYS A 7 8.97 -3.59 -24.72
N ILE A 8 9.67 -4.44 -23.97
CA ILE A 8 10.30 -4.06 -22.71
C ILE A 8 11.47 -3.10 -22.94
N GLU A 9 12.24 -3.31 -24.02
CA GLU A 9 13.31 -2.39 -24.41
C GLU A 9 12.76 -0.99 -24.74
N LYS A 10 11.69 -0.92 -25.53
CA LYS A 10 11.00 0.35 -25.80
C LYS A 10 10.52 1.02 -24.51
N LEU A 11 9.89 0.26 -23.62
CA LEU A 11 9.39 0.79 -22.35
C LEU A 11 10.51 1.34 -21.47
N PHE A 12 11.65 0.67 -21.42
CA PHE A 12 12.83 1.16 -20.71
C PHE A 12 13.30 2.51 -21.28
N VAL A 13 13.40 2.63 -22.61
CA VAL A 13 13.76 3.90 -23.27
C VAL A 13 12.75 5.01 -22.98
N ASP A 14 11.45 4.69 -22.94
CA ASP A 14 10.40 5.66 -22.64
C ASP A 14 10.50 6.14 -21.16
N LEU A 15 10.83 5.24 -20.23
CA LEU A 15 11.11 5.58 -18.83
C LEU A 15 12.36 6.45 -18.66
N GLU A 16 13.42 6.19 -19.43
CA GLU A 16 14.63 7.03 -19.42
C GLU A 16 14.31 8.44 -19.91
N LYS A 17 13.56 8.56 -21.01
CA LYS A 17 13.11 9.85 -21.56
C LYS A 17 12.23 10.62 -20.60
N SER A 18 11.40 9.94 -19.81
CA SER A 18 10.55 10.57 -18.80
C SER A 18 11.28 10.93 -17.51
N GLN A 19 12.60 10.65 -17.43
CA GLN A 19 13.46 10.90 -16.28
C GLN A 19 12.93 10.28 -14.98
N ILE A 20 12.35 9.07 -15.07
CA ILE A 20 11.67 8.45 -13.93
C ILE A 20 12.61 8.22 -12.74
N TRP A 21 13.88 7.89 -12.98
CA TRP A 21 14.88 7.73 -11.92
C TRP A 21 15.12 9.01 -11.14
N ASP A 22 15.20 10.16 -11.81
CA ASP A 22 15.38 11.44 -11.15
C ASP A 22 14.12 11.86 -10.38
N LYS A 23 12.93 11.56 -10.92
CA LYS A 23 11.66 11.79 -10.22
C LYS A 23 11.59 10.98 -8.93
N VAL A 24 11.81 9.67 -9.00
CA VAL A 24 11.81 8.78 -7.82
C VAL A 24 12.89 9.17 -6.83
N LYS A 25 14.07 9.59 -7.29
CA LYS A 25 15.15 10.10 -6.42
C LYS A 25 14.72 11.36 -5.65
N ARG A 26 14.04 12.31 -6.30
CA ARG A 26 13.49 13.50 -5.63
C ARG A 26 12.42 13.14 -4.61
N LEU A 27 11.51 12.21 -4.95
CA LEU A 27 10.50 11.70 -4.02
C LEU A 27 11.16 11.06 -2.80
N PHE A 28 12.16 10.19 -3.01
CA PHE A 28 12.89 9.56 -1.93
C PHE A 28 13.57 10.58 -1.01
N GLN A 29 14.29 11.56 -1.56
CA GLN A 29 14.91 12.61 -0.76
C GLN A 29 13.88 13.42 0.06
N LYS A 30 12.75 13.76 -0.56
CA LYS A 30 11.63 14.48 0.08
C LYS A 30 11.07 13.68 1.26
N TYR A 31 10.66 12.42 1.01
CA TYR A 31 9.98 11.62 2.03
C TYR A 31 10.92 11.04 3.07
N LYS A 32 12.15 10.65 2.72
CA LYS A 32 13.18 10.28 3.70
C LYS A 32 13.40 11.39 4.71
N LYS A 33 13.54 12.64 4.26
CA LYS A 33 13.67 13.80 5.16
C LYS A 33 12.39 14.05 5.95
N LYS A 34 11.22 14.07 5.28
CA LYS A 34 9.92 14.37 5.92
C LYS A 34 9.59 13.38 7.04
N TRP A 35 9.90 12.10 6.82
CA TRP A 35 9.52 11.01 7.72
C TRP A 35 10.65 10.52 8.63
N ASN A 36 11.87 11.04 8.43
CA ASN A 36 13.08 10.48 9.05
C ASN A 36 13.19 8.96 8.78
N GLY A 37 12.87 8.57 7.54
CA GLY A 37 12.84 7.18 7.12
C GLY A 37 14.23 6.61 6.83
N PRO A 38 14.34 5.28 6.68
CA PRO A 38 15.61 4.60 6.48
C PRO A 38 16.22 4.91 5.10
N ASP A 39 17.54 4.82 5.02
CA ASP A 39 18.25 4.89 3.75
C ASP A 39 18.26 3.52 3.07
N ILE A 40 17.51 3.37 1.98
CA ILE A 40 17.30 2.09 1.32
C ILE A 40 17.51 2.21 -0.20
N PRO A 41 18.04 1.16 -0.86
CA PRO A 41 18.08 1.09 -2.31
C PRO A 41 16.66 0.98 -2.88
N ILE A 42 16.44 1.70 -3.99
CA ILE A 42 15.20 1.67 -4.77
C ILE A 42 15.51 1.15 -6.16
N TYR A 43 14.85 0.07 -6.56
CA TYR A 43 14.98 -0.54 -7.87
C TYR A 43 13.74 -0.25 -8.70
N ILE A 44 13.94 0.27 -9.91
CA ILE A 44 12.85 0.59 -10.85
C ILE A 44 12.90 -0.42 -11.99
N PHE A 45 11.77 -1.08 -12.24
CA PHE A 45 11.60 -2.06 -13.30
C PHE A 45 10.46 -1.64 -14.24
N PRO A 46 10.63 -1.78 -15.56
CA PRO A 46 9.55 -1.56 -16.51
C PRO A 46 8.47 -2.64 -16.35
N ILE A 47 7.20 -2.25 -16.28
CA ILE A 47 6.04 -3.17 -16.33
C ILE A 47 5.22 -2.96 -17.59
N GLY A 48 5.02 -4.02 -18.35
CA GLY A 48 4.12 -3.99 -19.50
C GLY A 48 2.66 -3.89 -19.06
N SER A 49 1.84 -3.19 -19.84
CA SER A 49 0.39 -3.17 -19.65
C SER A 49 -0.19 -4.57 -19.87
N SER A 50 -0.25 -5.40 -18.83
CA SER A 50 -0.96 -6.68 -18.86
C SER A 50 -2.41 -6.43 -18.46
N GLY A 51 -3.23 -6.04 -19.43
CA GLY A 51 -4.69 -5.97 -19.28
C GLY A 51 -5.34 -6.82 -20.37
N GLY A 52 -6.28 -7.69 -19.99
CA GLY A 52 -7.25 -8.21 -20.95
C GLY A 52 -8.21 -7.10 -21.39
N ILE A 53 -9.02 -7.33 -22.43
CA ILE A 53 -9.98 -6.36 -23.00
C ILE A 53 -10.93 -5.74 -21.94
N PHE A 54 -11.11 -6.40 -20.79
CA PHE A 54 -12.01 -6.01 -19.70
C PHE A 54 -11.32 -5.59 -18.40
N GLN A 55 -9.99 -5.49 -18.36
CA GLN A 55 -9.25 -5.08 -17.16
C GLN A 55 -8.48 -3.79 -17.43
N SER A 56 -8.55 -2.83 -16.50
CA SER A 56 -7.68 -1.67 -16.50
C SER A 56 -6.22 -2.17 -16.49
N PRO A 57 -5.38 -1.70 -17.42
CA PRO A 57 -4.00 -2.17 -17.50
C PRO A 57 -3.28 -1.83 -16.19
N GLN A 58 -2.60 -2.81 -15.60
CA GLN A 58 -1.73 -2.58 -14.46
C GLN A 58 -0.50 -1.81 -14.95
N THR A 59 -0.51 -0.49 -14.75
CA THR A 59 0.54 0.44 -15.17
C THR A 59 1.56 0.70 -14.08
N LYS A 60 1.21 0.37 -12.82
CA LYS A 60 2.06 0.59 -11.65
C LYS A 60 1.86 -0.48 -10.58
N SER A 61 2.94 -0.83 -9.89
CA SER A 61 2.94 -1.69 -8.70
C SER A 61 4.22 -1.48 -7.91
N GLY A 62 4.20 -1.75 -6.62
CA GLY A 62 5.37 -1.70 -5.76
C GLY A 62 5.52 -2.96 -4.92
N LEU A 63 6.72 -3.15 -4.39
CA LEU A 63 6.99 -4.17 -3.39
C LEU A 63 8.02 -3.65 -2.39
N SER A 64 7.60 -3.61 -1.13
CA SER A 64 8.37 -3.07 -0.03
C SER A 64 8.94 -4.16 0.88
N PHE A 65 10.23 -4.06 1.17
CA PHE A 65 10.91 -4.81 2.22
C PHE A 65 11.53 -3.83 3.23
N PRO A 66 11.85 -4.28 4.46
CA PRO A 66 12.47 -3.40 5.46
C PRO A 66 13.73 -2.67 4.98
N ASP A 67 14.48 -3.27 4.05
CA ASP A 67 15.78 -2.80 3.59
C ASP A 67 15.85 -2.45 2.09
N LYS A 68 14.75 -2.56 1.32
CA LYS A 68 14.73 -2.16 -0.10
C LYS A 68 13.32 -1.95 -0.65
N LEU A 69 13.23 -1.15 -1.71
CA LEU A 69 12.00 -0.87 -2.44
C LEU A 69 12.13 -1.29 -3.90
N PHE A 70 11.10 -1.97 -4.41
CA PHE A 70 10.94 -2.25 -5.83
C PHE A 70 9.73 -1.48 -6.36
N LEU A 71 9.92 -0.76 -7.47
CA LEU A 71 8.87 -0.06 -8.20
C LEU A 71 8.77 -0.64 -9.61
N PHE A 72 7.57 -1.03 -10.00
CA PHE A 72 7.24 -1.54 -11.32
C PHE A 72 6.41 -0.47 -12.02
N LEU A 73 6.99 0.21 -13.01
CA LEU A 73 6.42 1.42 -13.61
C LEU A 73 6.33 1.28 -15.13
N SER A 74 5.21 1.73 -15.70
CA SER A 74 5.12 2.06 -17.11
C SER A 74 5.35 3.57 -17.33
N ASP A 75 5.26 4.05 -18.56
CA ASP A 75 5.19 5.49 -18.82
C ASP A 75 3.84 6.05 -18.32
N ILE A 76 3.84 6.50 -17.08
CA ILE A 76 2.68 7.09 -16.41
C ILE A 76 2.80 8.60 -16.56
N GLY A 77 1.93 9.18 -17.39
CA GLY A 77 1.96 10.61 -17.68
C GLY A 77 1.64 11.51 -16.47
N ASP A 78 0.97 10.97 -15.45
CA ASP A 78 0.66 11.67 -14.20
C ASP A 78 1.70 11.38 -13.12
N GLU A 79 2.53 12.39 -12.80
CA GLU A 79 3.58 12.25 -11.78
C GLU A 79 3.02 12.02 -10.37
N LEU A 80 1.79 12.46 -10.09
CA LEU A 80 1.18 12.29 -8.78
C LEU A 80 0.74 10.85 -8.55
N GLU A 81 0.48 10.08 -9.61
CA GLU A 81 0.24 8.64 -9.51
C GLU A 81 1.50 7.87 -9.09
N ILE A 82 2.67 8.32 -9.54
CA ILE A 82 3.98 7.78 -9.14
C ILE A 82 4.27 8.19 -7.69
N GLU A 83 3.98 9.44 -7.32
CA GLU A 83 4.13 9.93 -5.94
C GLU A 83 3.22 9.17 -4.97
N ALA A 84 1.96 8.90 -5.34
CA ALA A 84 1.03 8.12 -4.53
C ALA A 84 1.56 6.69 -4.26
N LEU A 85 2.03 6.00 -5.31
CA LEU A 85 2.64 4.69 -5.16
C LEU A 85 3.89 4.77 -4.27
N PHE A 86 4.74 5.77 -4.48
CA PHE A 86 5.95 5.94 -3.67
C PHE A 86 5.62 6.17 -2.19
N ILE A 87 4.67 7.04 -1.87
CA ILE A 87 4.22 7.32 -0.51
C ILE A 87 3.75 6.03 0.15
N HIS A 88 2.87 5.29 -0.51
CA HIS A 88 2.30 4.05 0.00
C HIS A 88 3.40 3.03 0.34
N GLU A 89 4.27 2.74 -0.62
CA GLU A 89 5.33 1.74 -0.46
C GLU A 89 6.40 2.19 0.55
N TYR A 90 6.84 3.44 0.48
CA TYR A 90 7.84 3.94 1.41
C TYR A 90 7.30 4.06 2.85
N HIS A 91 5.98 4.24 3.02
CA HIS A 91 5.32 4.18 4.33
C HIS A 91 5.48 2.80 4.95
N HIS A 92 5.25 1.73 4.20
CA HIS A 92 5.47 0.36 4.67
C HIS A 92 6.89 0.16 5.20
N ILE A 93 7.89 0.65 4.46
CA ILE A 93 9.30 0.55 4.87
C ILE A 93 9.53 1.30 6.19
N CYS A 94 9.00 2.51 6.32
CA CYS A 94 9.12 3.30 7.54
C CYS A 94 8.46 2.59 8.74
N ARG A 95 7.24 2.06 8.57
CA ARG A 95 6.51 1.35 9.62
C ARG A 95 7.18 0.03 10.02
N LEU A 96 7.67 -0.75 9.05
CA LEU A 96 8.41 -2.00 9.32
C LEU A 96 9.66 -1.75 10.16
N ASN A 97 10.38 -0.66 9.89
CA ASN A 97 11.55 -0.28 10.68
C ASN A 97 11.17 0.34 12.04
N GLY A 98 10.00 0.97 12.15
CA GLY A 98 9.50 1.59 13.37
C GLY A 98 9.00 0.61 14.43
N LEU A 99 8.21 -0.41 14.03
CA LEU A 99 7.56 -1.33 14.96
C LEU A 99 8.49 -2.36 15.60
N LYS A 100 9.67 -2.63 15.02
CA LYS A 100 10.64 -3.66 15.49
C LYS A 100 10.00 -5.04 15.78
N LYS A 101 8.87 -5.35 15.15
CA LYS A 101 8.12 -6.61 15.27
C LYS A 101 8.63 -7.60 14.22
N SER A 102 8.82 -8.87 14.59
CA SER A 102 9.24 -9.89 13.63
C SER A 102 8.12 -10.17 12.64
N ILE A 103 8.45 -10.36 11.36
CA ILE A 103 7.45 -10.61 10.31
C ILE A 103 6.59 -11.86 10.59
N ASN A 104 7.13 -12.84 11.34
CA ASN A 104 6.42 -14.05 11.74
C ASN A 104 5.35 -13.79 12.82
N GLU A 105 5.42 -12.64 13.48
CA GLU A 105 4.47 -12.24 14.52
C GLU A 105 3.27 -11.47 13.95
N TYR A 106 3.37 -11.01 12.69
CA TYR A 106 2.32 -10.23 12.04
C TYR A 106 1.02 -11.03 11.94
N THR A 107 -0.06 -10.33 12.25
CA THR A 107 -1.43 -10.82 12.24
C THR A 107 -2.23 -10.21 11.08
N LEU A 108 -3.47 -10.65 10.92
CA LEU A 108 -4.41 -10.02 9.98
C LEU A 108 -4.62 -8.55 10.34
N LEU A 109 -4.80 -8.23 11.63
CA LEU A 109 -4.92 -6.84 12.08
C LEU A 109 -3.70 -6.01 11.69
N ASP A 110 -2.50 -6.54 11.88
CA ASP A 110 -1.28 -5.83 11.47
C ASP A 110 -1.26 -5.53 9.97
N SER A 111 -1.72 -6.48 9.13
CA SER A 111 -1.82 -6.28 7.69
C SER A 111 -2.86 -5.22 7.33
N LEU A 112 -4.06 -5.28 7.94
CA LEU A 112 -5.12 -4.29 7.75
C LEU A 112 -4.64 -2.86 8.08
N ILE A 113 -4.03 -2.69 9.25
CA ILE A 113 -3.56 -1.37 9.71
C ILE A 113 -2.36 -0.89 8.89
N MET A 114 -1.46 -1.78 8.49
CA MET A 114 -0.33 -1.44 7.64
C MET A 114 -0.75 -0.88 6.28
N GLU A 115 -1.73 -1.52 5.63
CA GLU A 115 -2.29 -1.06 4.35
C GLU A 115 -3.12 0.22 4.54
N GLY A 116 -3.94 0.27 5.58
CA GLY A 116 -4.78 1.43 5.87
C GLY A 116 -3.97 2.70 6.15
N LEU A 117 -2.87 2.62 6.92
CA LEU A 117 -2.04 3.77 7.25
C LEU A 117 -1.22 4.26 6.05
N ALA A 118 -0.75 3.35 5.20
CA ALA A 118 -0.03 3.72 3.98
C ALA A 118 -0.96 4.51 3.05
N GLU A 119 -2.19 4.06 2.89
CA GLU A 119 -3.17 4.71 2.04
C GLU A 119 -3.70 6.02 2.64
N ASP A 120 -3.86 6.08 3.96
CA ASP A 120 -4.20 7.31 4.65
C ASP A 120 -3.08 8.37 4.57
N ALA A 121 -1.81 7.97 4.50
CA ALA A 121 -0.71 8.89 4.20
C ALA A 121 -0.79 9.45 2.77
N VAL A 122 -1.19 8.64 1.79
CA VAL A 122 -1.50 9.12 0.43
C VAL A 122 -2.64 10.14 0.48
N HIS A 123 -3.70 9.85 1.23
CA HIS A 123 -4.81 10.79 1.43
C HIS A 123 -4.33 12.12 2.02
N GLU A 124 -3.58 12.07 3.13
CA GLU A 124 -3.10 13.26 3.85
C GLU A 124 -2.29 14.19 2.93
N ILE A 125 -1.50 13.62 2.01
CA ILE A 125 -0.52 14.35 1.22
C ILE A 125 -1.05 14.76 -0.16
N LEU A 126 -1.79 13.89 -0.84
CA LEU A 126 -2.22 14.07 -2.22
C LEU A 126 -3.74 14.22 -2.37
N GLY A 127 -4.50 13.91 -1.31
CA GLY A 127 -5.96 13.94 -1.32
C GLY A 127 -6.59 12.68 -1.89
N SER A 128 -7.93 12.62 -1.81
CA SER A 128 -8.73 11.43 -2.15
C SER A 128 -8.69 11.02 -3.64
N LYS A 129 -8.24 11.94 -4.52
CA LYS A 129 -8.13 11.68 -5.96
C LYS A 129 -7.13 10.58 -6.27
N TYR A 130 -6.00 10.53 -5.56
CA TYR A 130 -4.89 9.61 -5.84
C TYR A 130 -4.91 8.34 -4.98
N LEU A 131 -6.00 8.09 -4.27
CA LEU A 131 -6.18 6.84 -3.54
C LEU A 131 -6.40 5.69 -4.51
N ALA A 132 -5.87 4.53 -4.16
CA ALA A 132 -6.07 3.28 -4.85
C ALA A 132 -7.55 2.93 -4.93
N GLU A 133 -7.96 2.36 -6.07
CA GLU A 133 -9.37 2.03 -6.36
C GLU A 133 -10.02 1.19 -5.26
N TRP A 134 -9.28 0.24 -4.67
CA TRP A 134 -9.77 -0.61 -3.59
C TRP A 134 -10.22 0.17 -2.34
N SER A 135 -9.67 1.36 -2.08
CA SER A 135 -10.07 2.19 -0.94
C SER A 135 -11.52 2.68 -1.04
N LYS A 136 -12.09 2.67 -2.25
CA LYS A 136 -13.44 3.17 -2.57
C LYS A 136 -14.44 2.03 -2.84
N MET A 137 -14.00 0.77 -2.81
CA MET A 137 -14.81 -0.38 -3.24
C MET A 137 -15.90 -0.81 -2.26
N LEU A 138 -15.85 -0.36 -1.00
CA LEU A 138 -16.78 -0.79 0.05
C LEU A 138 -17.48 0.43 0.66
N SER A 139 -18.81 0.43 0.63
CA SER A 139 -19.62 1.39 1.39
C SER A 139 -19.53 1.13 2.90
N GLU A 140 -19.88 2.12 3.71
CA GLU A 140 -19.88 1.99 5.19
C GLU A 140 -20.81 0.87 5.68
N GLU A 141 -22.00 0.73 5.10
CA GLU A 141 -22.95 -0.36 5.45
C GLU A 141 -22.34 -1.74 5.21
N ASN A 142 -21.63 -1.90 4.09
CA ASN A 142 -20.94 -3.15 3.77
C ASN A 142 -19.73 -3.37 4.68
N PHE A 143 -19.01 -2.31 5.05
CA PHE A 143 -17.88 -2.39 5.98
C PHE A 143 -18.29 -3.04 7.31
N ASN A 144 -19.36 -2.56 7.95
CA ASN A 144 -19.82 -3.10 9.24
C ASN A 144 -20.17 -4.59 9.12
N PHE A 145 -20.90 -4.97 8.07
CA PHE A 145 -21.25 -6.37 7.80
C PHE A 145 -20.02 -7.26 7.67
N TYR A 146 -19.02 -6.88 6.87
CA TYR A 146 -17.84 -7.72 6.68
C TYR A 146 -16.93 -7.73 7.91
N MET A 147 -16.85 -6.61 8.62
CA MET A 147 -16.07 -6.51 9.85
C MET A 147 -16.61 -7.48 10.90
N GLU A 148 -17.91 -7.42 11.21
CA GLU A 148 -18.57 -8.28 12.19
C GLU A 148 -18.53 -9.76 11.78
N LYS A 149 -18.93 -10.05 10.52
CA LYS A 149 -19.15 -11.43 10.08
C LYS A 149 -17.86 -12.19 9.75
N PHE A 150 -16.82 -11.50 9.27
CA PHE A 150 -15.64 -12.17 8.72
C PHE A 150 -14.32 -11.75 9.36
N LEU A 151 -14.14 -10.50 9.78
CA LEU A 151 -12.82 -10.01 10.20
C LEU A 151 -12.61 -10.03 11.72
N GLN A 152 -13.58 -9.58 12.52
CA GLN A 152 -13.44 -9.36 13.97
C GLN A 152 -12.92 -10.59 14.71
N ASN A 153 -13.47 -11.77 14.42
CA ASN A 153 -13.06 -13.04 15.04
C ASN A 153 -11.78 -13.65 14.45
N ASN A 154 -11.15 -12.98 13.48
CA ASN A 154 -9.99 -13.48 12.72
C ASN A 154 -8.80 -12.51 12.75
N LEU A 155 -8.88 -11.39 13.47
CA LEU A 155 -7.85 -10.35 13.53
C LEU A 155 -6.48 -10.88 13.99
N THR A 156 -6.44 -11.91 14.82
CA THR A 156 -5.21 -12.51 15.36
C THR A 156 -4.59 -13.58 14.47
N LEU A 157 -5.22 -13.93 13.33
CA LEU A 157 -4.69 -14.91 12.39
C LEU A 157 -3.30 -14.50 11.92
N LYS A 158 -2.33 -15.41 12.01
CA LYS A 158 -0.95 -15.13 11.60
C LYS A 158 -0.83 -15.02 10.08
N LYS A 159 0.05 -14.10 9.66
CA LYS A 159 0.48 -13.94 8.27
C LYS A 159 1.03 -15.26 7.72
N GLY A 160 0.73 -15.55 6.45
CA GLY A 160 1.13 -16.79 5.78
C GLY A 160 0.15 -17.95 5.92
N THR A 161 -0.93 -17.81 6.70
CA THR A 161 -2.02 -18.79 6.71
C THR A 161 -2.97 -18.56 5.53
N ARG A 162 -3.54 -19.64 4.96
CA ARG A 162 -4.49 -19.53 3.85
C ARG A 162 -5.69 -18.62 4.16
N LYS A 163 -6.19 -18.68 5.41
CA LYS A 163 -7.34 -17.90 5.86
C LYS A 163 -7.01 -16.42 6.00
N HIS A 164 -5.80 -16.09 6.47
CA HIS A 164 -5.29 -14.72 6.48
C HIS A 164 -5.35 -14.12 5.07
N ASP A 165 -4.74 -14.77 4.09
CA ASP A 165 -4.67 -14.26 2.72
C ASP A 165 -6.05 -14.22 2.04
N GLN A 166 -6.93 -15.17 2.36
CA GLN A 166 -8.29 -15.18 1.88
C GLN A 166 -9.07 -13.94 2.34
N LEU A 167 -8.94 -13.56 3.62
CA LEU A 167 -9.62 -12.39 4.19
C LEU A 167 -8.96 -11.08 3.73
N LEU A 168 -7.63 -11.04 3.70
CA LEU A 168 -6.87 -9.85 3.31
C LEU A 168 -7.13 -9.47 1.85
N PHE A 169 -6.96 -10.42 0.92
CA PHE A 169 -7.12 -10.17 -0.51
C PHE A 169 -8.56 -10.36 -0.99
N GLY A 170 -9.45 -10.92 -0.17
CA GLY A 170 -10.84 -11.13 -0.56
C GLY A 170 -11.03 -12.20 -1.63
N ARG A 171 -10.79 -13.47 -1.28
CA ARG A 171 -10.89 -14.60 -2.22
C ARG A 171 -12.17 -15.41 -2.03
N GLY A 172 -12.67 -15.99 -3.12
CA GLY A 172 -13.88 -16.82 -3.13
C GLY A 172 -15.14 -15.95 -3.25
N LEU A 173 -16.04 -16.06 -2.27
CA LEU A 173 -17.28 -15.26 -2.22
C LEU A 173 -17.09 -13.91 -1.50
N LEU A 174 -15.86 -13.58 -1.09
CA LEU A 174 -15.55 -12.31 -0.44
C LEU A 174 -15.26 -11.24 -1.49
N PRO A 175 -15.59 -9.97 -1.22
CA PRO A 175 -15.23 -8.86 -2.09
C PRO A 175 -13.72 -8.79 -2.28
N ASN A 176 -13.27 -8.52 -3.50
CA ASN A 176 -11.85 -8.33 -3.79
C ASN A 176 -11.26 -7.22 -2.90
N MET A 177 -10.04 -7.43 -2.41
CA MET A 177 -9.30 -6.49 -1.55
C MET A 177 -10.01 -6.16 -0.21
N LEU A 178 -10.86 -7.08 0.29
CA LEU A 178 -11.65 -6.85 1.50
C LEU A 178 -10.83 -6.30 2.68
N GLY A 179 -9.72 -6.96 3.03
CA GLY A 179 -8.90 -6.54 4.17
C GLY A 179 -8.25 -5.19 3.95
N TYR A 180 -7.82 -4.87 2.72
CA TYR A 180 -7.27 -3.56 2.39
C TYR A 180 -8.31 -2.46 2.59
N THR A 181 -9.50 -2.62 1.99
CA THR A 181 -10.58 -1.62 2.10
C THR A 181 -11.03 -1.45 3.55
N CYS A 182 -11.23 -2.54 4.29
CA CYS A 182 -11.56 -2.48 5.71
C CYS A 182 -10.45 -1.82 6.53
N GLY A 183 -9.17 -2.13 6.27
CA GLY A 183 -8.03 -1.53 6.93
C GLY A 183 -8.00 -0.01 6.77
N TYR A 184 -8.24 0.49 5.56
CA TYR A 184 -8.35 1.92 5.30
C TYR A 184 -9.53 2.55 6.06
N HIS A 185 -10.72 1.95 6.05
CA HIS A 185 -11.88 2.45 6.81
C HIS A 185 -11.62 2.51 8.32
N ILE A 186 -10.96 1.51 8.89
CA ILE A 186 -10.56 1.48 10.31
C ILE A 186 -9.65 2.67 10.61
N VAL A 187 -8.60 2.87 9.81
CA VAL A 187 -7.62 3.95 10.00
C VAL A 187 -8.26 5.32 9.83
N ARG A 188 -9.15 5.50 8.85
CA ARG A 188 -9.89 6.74 8.65
C ARG A 188 -10.78 7.06 9.84
N SER A 189 -11.51 6.08 10.36
CA SER A 189 -12.34 6.25 11.55
C SER A 189 -11.51 6.62 12.77
N PHE A 190 -10.36 5.97 12.96
CA PHE A 190 -9.42 6.28 14.03
C PHE A 190 -8.87 7.71 13.92
N ARG A 191 -8.52 8.18 12.71
CA ARG A 191 -8.03 9.55 12.46
C ARG A 191 -9.08 10.62 12.72
N LEU A 192 -10.37 10.34 12.53
CA LEU A 192 -11.45 11.28 12.87
C LEU A 192 -11.57 11.50 14.38
N LYS A 193 -11.27 10.46 15.17
CA LYS A 193 -11.33 10.51 16.65
C LYS A 193 -9.99 10.92 17.29
N ASN A 194 -8.87 10.74 16.58
CA ASN A 194 -7.52 10.91 17.11
C ASN A 194 -6.64 11.73 16.15
N SER A 195 -5.93 12.72 16.69
CA SER A 195 -4.94 13.47 15.91
C SER A 195 -3.58 12.79 15.97
N TYR A 196 -3.03 12.42 14.82
CA TYR A 196 -1.66 11.94 14.68
C TYR A 196 -1.10 12.35 13.31
N THR A 197 0.21 12.52 13.25
CA THR A 197 0.97 12.73 12.02
C THR A 197 1.28 11.39 11.36
N THR A 198 1.47 11.39 10.04
CA THR A 198 1.99 10.21 9.33
C THR A 198 3.26 9.64 10.01
N LYS A 199 4.13 10.49 10.58
CA LYS A 199 5.36 10.04 11.24
C LYS A 199 5.09 9.27 12.53
N GLU A 200 4.16 9.73 13.36
CA GLU A 200 3.77 9.02 14.59
C GLU A 200 3.14 7.67 14.25
N SER A 201 2.44 7.58 13.11
CA SER A 201 1.82 6.33 12.66
C SER A 201 2.80 5.18 12.42
N PHE A 202 4.11 5.42 12.26
CA PHE A 202 5.08 4.34 12.04
C PHE A 202 5.32 3.46 13.27
N THR A 203 4.98 3.96 14.47
CA THR A 203 5.21 3.26 15.73
C THR A 203 3.93 2.97 16.51
N LEU A 204 2.76 3.36 15.98
CA LEU A 204 1.48 3.02 16.61
C LEU A 204 1.20 1.53 16.44
N ASP A 205 1.03 0.83 17.57
CA ASP A 205 0.59 -0.56 17.58
C ASP A 205 -0.79 -0.70 16.93
N SER A 206 -0.98 -1.81 16.21
CA SER A 206 -2.19 -2.05 15.42
C SER A 206 -3.43 -2.21 16.30
N GLU A 207 -3.25 -2.66 17.54
CA GLU A 207 -4.26 -2.80 18.58
C GLU A 207 -4.88 -1.46 19.02
N ASN A 208 -4.17 -0.34 18.84
CA ASN A 208 -4.73 0.99 19.14
C ASN A 208 -5.91 1.34 18.21
N PHE A 209 -6.00 0.70 17.05
CA PHE A 209 -7.02 0.96 16.04
C PHE A 209 -8.29 0.12 16.23
N THR A 210 -8.31 -0.79 17.21
CA THR A 210 -9.47 -1.69 17.45
C THR A 210 -10.46 -1.20 18.50
N ASN A 211 -10.25 -0.02 19.09
CA ASN A 211 -11.23 0.58 19.98
C ASN A 211 -12.38 1.18 19.14
N PHE A 212 -13.32 0.32 18.76
CA PHE A 212 -14.52 0.70 18.01
C PHE A 212 -15.61 1.37 18.87
N ASP A 213 -15.40 1.47 20.20
CA ASP A 213 -16.29 2.11 21.18
C ASP A 213 -15.75 3.51 21.54
N ASN A 214 -16.50 4.60 21.66
CA ASN A 214 -17.95 4.81 21.79
C ASN A 214 -18.55 5.57 20.60
#